data_AF-A0A2D7Q3Q2-F1
#
_entry.id   AF-A0A2D7Q3Q2-F1
#
_cell.length_a   1.000
_cell.length_b   1.000
_cell.length_c   1.000
_cell.angle_alpha   90.00
_cell.angle_beta   90.00
_cell.angle_gamma   90.00
#
_symmetry.space_group_name_H-M   'P 1'
#
loop_
_entity.id
_entity.type
_entity.pdbx_description
1 polymer ?
#
loop_
_entity_poly.entity_id
_entity_poly.type
_entity_poly.pdbx_seq_one_letter_code
_entity_poly.pdbx_strand_id
1 'polypeptide(L)'
;MKKFEDLKTRLRIAKSKIDKKSINNNNKSSSSLGIAMKLSTEMVAAVVVGTIIGFILDTWFDSKPWFIIIFFFVGVVAGITNVIRSAKLMQK
;
A
#
# COMPACT_ATOMS: atom_id res chain seq x y z
N MET A 1 39.18 -26.28 -20.20
CA MET A 1 39.13 -25.04 -19.40
C MET A 1 38.20 -23.95 -20.00
N LYS A 2 38.20 -23.71 -21.32
CA LYS A 2 37.38 -22.66 -21.99
C LYS A 2 35.86 -22.67 -21.72
N LYS A 3 35.26 -23.84 -21.46
CA LYS A 3 33.81 -23.98 -21.21
C LYS A 3 33.35 -23.27 -19.93
N PHE A 4 34.18 -23.24 -18.88
CA PHE A 4 33.85 -22.56 -17.63
C PHE A 4 33.89 -21.03 -17.77
N GLU A 5 34.78 -20.51 -18.61
CA GLU A 5 34.89 -19.08 -18.90
C GLU A 5 33.66 -18.55 -19.67
N ASP A 6 33.18 -19.32 -20.65
CA ASP A 6 31.95 -18.98 -21.40
C ASP A 6 30.71 -18.95 -20.50
N LEU A 7 30.58 -19.94 -19.61
CA LEU A 7 29.49 -20.01 -18.64
C LEU A 7 29.53 -18.81 -17.67
N LYS A 8 30.70 -18.47 -17.12
CA LYS A 8 30.87 -17.28 -16.27
C LYS A 8 30.54 -15.99 -17.01
N THR A 9 30.92 -15.89 -18.28
CA THR A 9 30.63 -14.73 -19.13
C THR A 9 29.13 -14.56 -19.33
N ARG A 10 28.43 -15.65 -19.69
CA ARG A 10 26.98 -15.66 -19.85
C ARG A 10 26.25 -15.34 -18.54
N LEU A 11 26.72 -15.90 -17.42
CA LEU A 11 26.14 -15.67 -16.10
C LEU A 11 26.33 -14.22 -15.65
N ARG A 12 27.50 -13.63 -15.93
CA ARG A 12 27.79 -12.20 -15.69
C ARG A 12 26.90 -11.28 -16.54
N ILE A 13 26.64 -11.63 -17.80
CA ILE A 13 25.75 -10.87 -18.70
C ILE A 13 24.29 -10.97 -18.23
N ALA A 14 23.84 -12.16 -17.83
CA ALA A 14 22.50 -12.36 -17.29
C ALA A 14 22.33 -11.57 -15.98
N LYS A 15 23.31 -11.66 -15.07
CA LYS A 15 23.31 -10.93 -13.80
C LYS A 15 23.30 -9.42 -14.01
N SER A 16 24.13 -8.88 -14.91
CA SER A 16 24.15 -7.44 -15.18
C SER A 16 22.85 -6.94 -15.82
N LYS A 17 22.19 -7.74 -16.64
CA LYS A 17 20.89 -7.43 -17.24
C LYS A 17 19.76 -7.45 -16.19
N ILE A 18 19.81 -8.38 -15.24
CA ILE A 18 18.90 -8.44 -14.09
C ILE A 18 19.13 -7.24 -13.16
N ASP A 19 20.39 -6.93 -12.83
CA ASP A 19 20.75 -5.77 -11.99
C ASP A 19 20.29 -4.46 -12.66
N LYS A 20 20.51 -4.26 -13.97
CA LYS A 20 20.01 -3.09 -14.71
C LYS A 20 18.48 -3.03 -14.74
N LYS A 21 17.80 -4.16 -14.91
CA LYS A 21 16.32 -4.23 -14.92
C LYS A 21 15.75 -3.97 -13.52
N SER A 22 16.40 -4.45 -12.46
CA SER A 22 16.07 -4.18 -11.06
C SER A 22 16.22 -2.70 -10.73
N ILE A 23 17.35 -2.08 -11.08
CA ILE A 23 17.59 -0.63 -10.93
C ILE A 23 16.54 0.18 -11.72
N ASN A 24 16.22 -0.23 -12.95
CA ASN A 24 15.24 0.47 -13.78
C ASN A 24 13.77 0.25 -13.34
N ASN A 25 13.47 -0.88 -12.69
CA ASN A 25 12.17 -1.13 -12.05
C ASN A 25 12.04 -0.40 -10.71
N ASN A 26 13.15 -0.19 -9.98
CA ASN A 26 13.19 0.68 -8.81
C ASN A 26 13.10 2.17 -9.19
N ASN A 27 13.55 2.52 -10.40
CA ASN A 27 13.35 3.84 -11.02
C ASN A 27 12.03 3.94 -11.82
N LYS A 28 11.26 2.86 -11.94
CA LYS A 28 9.85 2.96 -12.30
C LYS A 28 9.17 3.43 -11.02
N SER A 29 9.37 4.72 -10.73
CA SER A 29 8.64 5.47 -9.71
C SER A 29 7.23 4.91 -9.71
N SER A 30 6.81 4.26 -8.62
CA SER A 30 5.42 3.84 -8.49
C SER A 30 4.59 5.02 -8.97
N SER A 31 3.85 4.82 -10.07
CA SER A 31 3.23 5.93 -10.79
C SER A 31 2.54 6.82 -9.76
N SER A 32 2.74 8.14 -9.82
CA SER A 32 2.12 9.06 -8.88
C SER A 32 0.61 8.81 -8.78
N LEU A 33 0.01 8.36 -9.88
CA LEU A 33 -1.37 7.88 -9.93
C LEU A 33 -1.59 6.60 -9.10
N GLY A 34 -0.74 5.58 -9.22
CA GLY A 34 -0.83 4.36 -8.42
C GLY A 34 -0.66 4.59 -6.92
N ILE A 35 0.24 5.51 -6.54
CA ILE A 35 0.38 5.97 -5.15
C ILE A 35 -0.92 6.65 -4.70
N ALA A 36 -1.42 7.63 -5.47
CA ALA A 36 -2.64 8.36 -5.14
C ALA A 36 -3.85 7.43 -4.99
N MET A 37 -3.99 6.45 -5.89
CA MET A 37 -5.02 5.42 -5.83
C MET A 37 -4.89 4.59 -4.55
N LYS A 38 -3.69 4.11 -4.21
CA LYS A 38 -3.45 3.35 -2.97
C LYS A 38 -3.84 4.14 -1.73
N LEU A 39 -3.38 5.39 -1.62
CA LEU A 39 -3.71 6.25 -0.49
C LEU A 39 -5.22 6.51 -0.40
N SER A 40 -5.87 6.74 -1.53
CA SER A 40 -7.32 6.95 -1.60
C SER A 40 -8.09 5.71 -1.18
N THR A 41 -7.70 4.53 -1.65
CA THR A 41 -8.37 3.27 -1.29
C THR A 41 -8.12 2.91 0.16
N GLU A 42 -6.93 3.16 0.71
CA GLU A 42 -6.63 2.94 2.13
C GLU A 42 -7.51 3.82 3.03
N MET A 43 -7.66 5.10 2.66
CA MET A 43 -8.55 6.02 3.37
C MET A 43 -10.01 5.55 3.31
N VAL A 44 -10.53 5.26 2.11
CA VAL A 44 -11.92 4.82 1.94
C VAL A 44 -12.17 3.49 2.65
N ALA A 45 -11.24 2.54 2.58
CA ALA A 45 -11.35 1.25 3.25
C ALA A 45 -11.46 1.41 4.78
N ALA A 46 -10.63 2.26 5.39
CA ALA A 46 -10.69 2.51 6.83
C ALA A 46 -12.04 3.09 7.27
N VAL A 47 -12.58 4.04 6.51
CA VAL A 47 -13.91 4.61 6.76
C VAL A 47 -14.98 3.54 6.62
N VAL A 48 -15.04 2.83 5.49
CA VAL A 48 -16.05 1.80 5.22
C VAL A 48 -16.04 0.71 6.31
N VAL A 49 -14.86 0.23 6.70
CA VAL A 49 -14.74 -0.76 7.78
C VAL A 49 -15.25 -0.20 9.10
N GLY A 50 -14.89 1.03 9.46
CA GLY A 50 -15.41 1.71 10.65
C GLY A 50 -16.93 1.82 10.63
N THR A 51 -17.51 2.29 9.52
CA THR A 51 -18.96 2.43 9.39
C THR A 51 -19.70 1.09 9.47
N ILE A 52 -19.16 0.03 8.85
CA ILE A 52 -19.74 -1.33 8.93
C ILE A 52 -19.71 -1.84 10.37
N ILE A 53 -18.58 -1.67 11.06
CA ILE A 53 -18.46 -2.03 12.48
C ILE A 53 -19.50 -1.26 13.30
N GLY A 54 -19.58 0.06 13.14
CA GLY A 54 -20.56 0.89 13.81
C GLY A 54 -22.00 0.45 13.54
N PHE A 55 -22.31 0.06 12.30
CA PHE A 55 -23.64 -0.44 11.93
C PHE A 55 -23.98 -1.77 12.59
N ILE A 56 -23.04 -2.71 12.63
CA ILE A 56 -23.22 -3.99 13.33
C ILE A 56 -23.47 -3.75 14.82
N LEU A 57 -22.71 -2.84 15.44
CA LEU A 57 -22.89 -2.48 16.85
C LEU A 57 -24.25 -1.82 17.09
N ASP A 58 -24.64 -0.85 16.25
CA ASP A 58 -25.94 -0.19 16.38
C ASP A 58 -27.09 -1.19 16.25
N THR A 59 -26.96 -2.19 15.37
CA THR A 59 -27.94 -3.26 15.20
C THR A 59 -27.96 -4.24 16.38
N TRP A 60 -26.80 -4.51 17.00
CA TRP A 60 -26.72 -5.46 18.11
C TRP A 60 -27.25 -4.89 19.42
N PHE A 61 -27.08 -3.58 19.64
CA PHE A 61 -27.54 -2.88 20.85
C PHE A 61 -28.91 -2.19 20.67
N ASP A 62 -29.57 -2.35 19.51
CA ASP A 62 -30.76 -1.58 19.12
C ASP A 62 -30.58 -0.07 19.34
N SER A 63 -29.34 0.42 19.20
CA SER A 63 -29.04 1.83 19.38
C SER A 63 -29.40 2.60 18.10
N LYS A 64 -29.87 3.83 18.32
CA LYS A 64 -29.87 4.87 17.27
C LYS A 64 -28.46 4.98 16.68
N PRO A 65 -28.25 5.54 15.46
CA PRO A 65 -27.01 5.46 14.68
C PRO A 65 -25.79 6.19 15.30
N TRP A 66 -25.57 6.03 16.59
CA TRP A 66 -24.57 6.68 17.44
C TRP A 66 -23.23 5.99 17.24
N PHE A 67 -23.20 4.64 17.24
CA PHE A 67 -21.95 3.93 16.99
C PHE A 67 -21.48 4.14 15.55
N ILE A 68 -22.37 4.14 14.56
CA ILE A 68 -22.04 4.51 13.18
C ILE A 68 -21.34 5.87 13.12
N ILE A 69 -21.89 6.90 13.78
CA ILE A 69 -21.31 8.25 13.77
C ILE A 69 -19.92 8.25 14.42
N ILE A 70 -19.79 7.63 15.60
CA ILE A 70 -18.53 7.56 16.33
C ILE A 70 -17.47 6.78 15.53
N PHE A 71 -17.81 5.59 15.05
CA PHE A 71 -16.90 4.76 14.28
C PHE A 71 -16.58 5.32 12.90
N PHE A 72 -17.46 6.13 12.30
CA PHE A 72 -17.15 6.89 11.10
C PHE A 72 -15.98 7.86 11.35
N PHE A 73 -16.04 8.67 12.41
CA PHE A 73 -14.93 9.58 12.74
C PHE A 73 -13.65 8.83 13.10
N VAL A 74 -13.76 7.73 13.86
CA VAL A 74 -12.62 6.86 14.15
C VAL A 74 -12.00 6.31 12.85
N GLY A 75 -12.82 5.85 11.91
CA GLY A 75 -12.38 5.36 10.60
C GLY A 75 -11.70 6.45 9.77
N VAL A 76 -12.22 7.68 9.78
CA VAL A 76 -11.60 8.84 9.11
C VAL A 76 -10.24 9.16 9.73
N VAL A 77 -10.14 9.24 11.06
CA VAL A 77 -8.86 9.51 11.76
C VAL A 77 -7.85 8.39 11.49
N ALA A 78 -8.27 7.13 11.53
CA ALA A 78 -7.43 5.98 11.19
C ALA A 78 -6.95 6.03 9.72
N GLY A 79 -7.84 6.37 8.79
CA GLY A 79 -7.51 6.53 7.37
C GLY A 79 -6.47 7.64 7.14
N ILE A 80 -6.68 8.82 7.73
CA ILE A 80 -5.75 9.96 7.62
C ILE A 80 -4.38 9.61 8.21
N THR A 81 -4.34 9.03 9.41
CA THR A 81 -3.08 8.65 10.06
C THR A 81 -2.31 7.60 9.25
N ASN A 82 -3.01 6.64 8.63
CA ASN A 82 -2.38 5.65 7.75
C ASN A 82 -1.83 6.29 6.46
N VAL A 83 -2.58 7.20 5.83
CA VAL A 83 -2.14 7.93 4.63
C VAL A 83 -0.90 8.78 4.93
N ILE A 84 -0.90 9.52 6.05
CA ILE A 84 0.26 10.35 6.46
C ILE A 84 1.46 9.47 6.74
N ARG A 85 1.27 8.32 7.42
CA ARG A 85 2.36 7.36 7.67
C ARG A 85 2.93 6.81 6.36
N SER A 86 2.07 6.42 5.42
CA SER A 86 2.47 5.96 4.08
C SER A 86 3.25 7.04 3.33
N ALA A 87 2.77 8.29 3.35
CA ALA A 87 3.46 9.42 2.70
C ALA A 87 4.84 9.69 3.32
N LYS A 88 4.94 9.67 4.66
CA LYS A 88 6.20 9.86 5.39
C LYS A 88 7.22 8.76 5.11
N LEU A 89 6.78 7.51 4.93
CA LEU A 89 7.65 6.40 4.58
C LEU A 89 8.21 6.51 3.15
N MET A 90 7.48 7.12 2.22
CA MET A 90 7.96 7.35 0.86
C MET A 90 8.91 8.54 0.74
N GLN A 91 8.85 9.49 1.69
CA GLN A 91 9.76 10.65 1.71
C GLN A 91 11.12 10.37 2.36
N LYS A 92 11.32 9.18 2.95
CA LYS A 92 12.59 8.77 3.56
C LYS A 92 13.34 7.82 2.64
#